data_AF-A0A316HBB3-F1
#
_entry.id   AF-A0A316HBB3-F1
#
_cell.length_a   1.000
_cell.length_b   1.000
_cell.length_c   1.000
_cell.angle_alpha   90.00
_cell.angle_beta   90.00
_cell.angle_gamma   90.00
#
_symmetry.space_group_name_H-M   'P 1'
#
loop_
_entity.id
_entity.type
_entity.pdbx_description
1 polymer ?
#
loop_
_entity_poly.entity_id
_entity_poly.type
_entity_poly.pdbx_seq_one_letter_code
_entity_poly.pdbx_strand_id
1 'polypeptide(L)'
;MKRLIATTIFLVIATVLVTVLYFKNLSPPGVRTGEVMHSIPANAVAVFQFNNEKGFYDIFNGSQLLKTFIGGQHVSDLDTLRKLLIASPQLSQFFSGQNLFISLHPANNNDINLLITTRASKTFDPSLFTNLTGAAKNQLQIKAIPIAAHEGFDVLIKPLDRHFYILKKGNNIFSGSFSKDLIEHSAIDEKNKNNLSPLPEQQNANSLAELYVNYTQLDPLFNQLFENKNTDIFKSFRLLPGLGALTLNYKSDALMFNGFTKKQGSSTSYLNLFSEQQPIVNHLKDIFPATTAYSMSFAVSNAAKFTADLASWQNKAGVGPERDQLLADVKANAGLFLKPAFDKLLGNEFAVVTTRYFEKFAIVSVKDGAKLQPLMMNISNMVTDKVGQFNYNKLPFFLLGDAFSVFRKPYFIILDNYLVLAGSVSELESYYDTYINRKFIGKTEQFTRFDNLLAERSNVAFFMNFKNTQPVLKRDLKQSFYSDFENAHIGWKNYYGAAYQLAASDKNFYTNFCMQLSVPDTSAIKN
;
A
#
# COMPACT_ATOMS: atom_id res chain seq x y z
N MET A 1 -10.27 -51.93 46.10
CA MET A 1 -9.09 -51.11 45.74
C MET A 1 -8.50 -51.44 44.36
N LYS A 2 -8.12 -52.69 44.05
CA LYS A 2 -7.53 -53.05 42.73
C LYS A 2 -8.40 -52.70 41.50
N ARG A 3 -9.73 -52.86 41.58
CA ARG A 3 -10.65 -52.48 40.49
C ARG A 3 -10.70 -50.96 40.26
N LEU A 4 -10.78 -50.16 41.33
CA LEU A 4 -10.77 -48.70 41.26
C LEU A 4 -9.47 -48.17 40.62
N ILE A 5 -8.32 -48.70 41.03
CA ILE A 5 -7.02 -48.33 40.46
C ILE A 5 -6.96 -48.66 38.96
N ALA A 6 -7.42 -49.85 38.56
CA ALA A 6 -7.46 -50.23 37.14
C ALA A 6 -8.39 -49.34 36.31
N THR A 7 -9.56 -48.96 36.85
CA THR A 7 -10.50 -48.06 36.17
C THR A 7 -9.94 -46.64 36.05
N THR A 8 -9.26 -46.13 37.07
CA THR A 8 -8.60 -44.81 37.03
C THR A 8 -7.45 -44.80 36.03
N ILE A 9 -6.61 -45.84 35.99
CA ILE A 9 -5.52 -45.95 35.00
C ILE A 9 -6.09 -46.02 33.58
N PHE A 10 -7.15 -46.79 33.36
CA PHE A 10 -7.81 -46.88 32.05
C PHE A 10 -8.41 -45.53 31.62
N LEU A 11 -9.05 -44.80 32.53
CA LEU A 11 -9.58 -43.44 32.26
C LEU A 11 -8.48 -42.44 31.94
N VAL A 12 -7.35 -42.49 32.64
CA VAL A 12 -6.19 -41.61 32.34
C VAL A 12 -5.61 -41.94 30.98
N ILE A 13 -5.42 -43.22 30.65
CA ILE A 13 -4.93 -43.64 29.33
C ILE A 13 -5.92 -43.23 28.23
N ALA A 14 -7.22 -43.44 28.42
CA ALA A 14 -8.26 -43.03 27.46
C ALA A 14 -8.28 -41.50 27.27
N THR A 15 -8.13 -40.73 28.35
CA THR A 15 -8.09 -39.25 28.29
C THR A 15 -6.83 -38.77 27.57
N VAL A 16 -5.66 -39.36 27.84
CA VAL A 16 -4.42 -39.06 27.13
C VAL A 16 -4.52 -39.46 25.65
N LEU A 17 -5.13 -40.61 25.33
CA LEU A 17 -5.34 -41.05 23.94
C LEU A 17 -6.29 -40.11 23.19
N VAL A 18 -7.41 -39.70 23.80
CA VAL A 18 -8.36 -38.74 23.22
C VAL A 18 -7.69 -37.38 23.04
N THR A 19 -6.90 -36.93 24.02
CA THR A 19 -6.16 -35.67 23.96
C THR A 19 -5.10 -35.70 22.87
N VAL A 20 -4.29 -36.75 22.79
CA VAL A 20 -3.26 -36.93 21.75
C VAL A 20 -3.91 -37.05 20.37
N LEU A 21 -5.00 -37.81 20.21
CA LEU A 21 -5.72 -37.91 18.92
C LEU A 21 -6.40 -36.60 18.53
N TYR A 22 -6.97 -35.87 19.49
CA TYR A 22 -7.57 -34.55 19.28
C TYR A 22 -6.50 -33.54 18.83
N PHE A 23 -5.36 -33.47 19.51
CA PHE A 23 -4.27 -32.56 19.16
C PHE A 23 -3.44 -33.00 17.94
N LYS A 24 -3.41 -34.30 17.59
CA LYS A 24 -2.74 -34.80 16.38
C LYS A 24 -3.56 -34.56 15.10
N ASN A 25 -4.89 -34.40 15.22
CA ASN A 25 -5.80 -34.01 14.12
C ASN A 25 -6.05 -32.50 14.03
N LEU A 26 -5.68 -31.73 15.06
CA LEU A 26 -5.62 -30.28 15.00
C LEU A 26 -4.27 -29.88 14.38
N SER A 27 -4.29 -29.37 13.16
CA SER A 27 -3.10 -28.66 12.65
C SER A 27 -2.81 -27.48 13.59
N PRO A 28 -1.55 -27.21 13.94
CA PRO A 28 -1.24 -26.08 14.80
C PRO A 28 -1.84 -24.80 14.20
N PRO A 29 -2.34 -23.88 15.04
CA PRO A 29 -2.98 -22.68 14.55
C PRO A 29 -2.08 -21.87 13.60
N GLY A 30 -2.64 -21.35 12.51
CA GLY A 30 -1.89 -20.57 11.49
C GLY A 30 -1.05 -21.37 10.48
N VAL A 31 -0.76 -22.66 10.73
CA VAL A 31 0.03 -23.49 9.79
C VAL A 31 -0.69 -23.66 8.45
N ARG A 32 -2.02 -23.83 8.48
CA ARG A 32 -2.84 -23.98 7.27
C ARG A 32 -2.87 -22.71 6.42
N THR A 33 -2.99 -21.54 7.07
CA THR A 33 -2.91 -20.22 6.42
C THR A 33 -1.54 -20.02 5.78
N GLY A 34 -0.49 -20.35 6.52
CA GLY A 34 0.89 -20.32 6.01
C GLY A 34 1.04 -21.17 4.74
N GLU A 35 0.63 -22.42 4.74
CA GLU A 35 0.74 -23.29 3.56
C GLU A 35 0.03 -22.71 2.32
N VAL A 36 -1.17 -22.14 2.49
CA VAL A 36 -1.89 -21.50 1.38
C VAL A 36 -1.14 -20.27 0.89
N MET A 37 -0.67 -19.40 1.79
CA MET A 37 0.10 -18.22 1.42
C MET A 37 1.36 -18.59 0.65
N HIS A 38 2.14 -19.60 1.08
CA HIS A 38 3.35 -20.02 0.36
C HIS A 38 3.07 -20.57 -1.05
N SER A 39 1.84 -20.97 -1.35
CA SER A 39 1.44 -21.42 -2.69
C SER A 39 1.13 -20.28 -3.66
N ILE A 40 1.00 -19.04 -3.16
CA ILE A 40 0.76 -17.85 -3.98
C ILE A 40 2.09 -17.40 -4.60
N PRO A 41 2.15 -17.06 -5.90
CA PRO A 41 3.38 -16.64 -6.57
C PRO A 41 4.09 -15.45 -5.90
N ALA A 42 5.42 -15.41 -5.98
CA ALA A 42 6.23 -14.37 -5.34
C ALA A 42 6.03 -12.95 -5.91
N ASN A 43 5.53 -12.85 -7.14
CA ASN A 43 5.19 -11.58 -7.77
C ASN A 43 3.85 -10.98 -7.29
N ALA A 44 3.18 -11.61 -6.32
CA ALA A 44 2.00 -11.02 -5.68
C ALA A 44 2.37 -9.68 -5.01
N VAL A 45 1.66 -8.62 -5.38
CA VAL A 45 1.83 -7.28 -4.81
C VAL A 45 1.07 -7.13 -3.52
N ALA A 46 -0.14 -7.66 -3.50
CA ALA A 46 -1.01 -7.67 -2.35
C ALA A 46 -1.77 -8.99 -2.28
N VAL A 47 -2.08 -9.45 -1.06
CA VAL A 47 -2.95 -10.59 -0.80
C VAL A 47 -4.01 -10.16 0.20
N PHE A 48 -5.27 -10.17 -0.24
CA PHE A 48 -6.41 -9.93 0.62
C PHE A 48 -6.97 -11.26 1.11
N GLN A 49 -6.96 -11.47 2.43
CA GLN A 49 -7.44 -12.68 3.08
C GLN A 49 -8.72 -12.38 3.85
N PHE A 50 -9.73 -13.23 3.73
CA PHE A 50 -10.93 -13.17 4.56
C PHE A 50 -11.52 -14.57 4.73
N ASN A 51 -12.36 -14.75 5.74
CA ASN A 51 -13.06 -16.01 5.96
C ASN A 51 -14.30 -16.12 5.05
N ASN A 52 -14.47 -17.25 4.37
CA ASN A 52 -15.65 -17.55 3.55
C ASN A 52 -16.88 -17.91 4.40
N GLU A 53 -17.42 -16.90 5.06
CA GLU A 53 -18.57 -17.01 5.93
C GLU A 53 -19.62 -15.96 5.58
N LYS A 54 -20.88 -16.30 5.89
CA LYS A 54 -22.02 -15.41 5.63
C LYS A 54 -21.83 -14.02 6.24
N GLY A 55 -21.28 -13.94 7.46
CA GLY A 55 -21.05 -12.67 8.16
C GLY A 55 -20.19 -11.69 7.37
N PHE A 56 -19.11 -12.16 6.73
CA PHE A 56 -18.27 -11.31 5.87
C PHE A 56 -19.07 -10.74 4.70
N TYR A 57 -19.82 -11.60 3.99
CA TYR A 57 -20.62 -11.17 2.85
C TYR A 57 -21.74 -10.21 3.24
N ASP A 58 -22.38 -10.42 4.39
CA ASP A 58 -23.45 -9.56 4.89
C ASP A 58 -22.92 -8.16 5.24
N ILE A 59 -21.72 -8.05 5.82
CA ILE A 59 -21.06 -6.77 6.16
C ILE A 59 -20.75 -5.93 4.91
N PHE A 60 -20.35 -6.58 3.83
CA PHE A 60 -20.01 -5.93 2.57
C PHE A 60 -21.17 -5.89 1.57
N ASN A 61 -22.30 -6.50 1.89
CA ASN A 61 -23.48 -6.44 1.05
C ASN A 61 -23.99 -5.00 0.97
N GLY A 62 -24.17 -4.49 -0.25
CA GLY A 62 -24.55 -3.09 -0.46
C GLY A 62 -23.44 -2.07 -0.17
N SER A 63 -22.27 -2.47 0.36
CA SER A 63 -21.15 -1.55 0.59
C SER A 63 -20.63 -0.99 -0.72
N GLN A 64 -20.51 0.34 -0.79
CA GLN A 64 -19.88 1.02 -1.92
C GLN A 64 -18.36 0.94 -1.88
N LEU A 65 -17.75 0.53 -0.76
CA LEU A 65 -16.30 0.57 -0.58
C LEU A 65 -15.57 -0.35 -1.56
N LEU A 66 -15.86 -1.66 -1.53
CA LEU A 66 -15.23 -2.63 -2.42
C LEU A 66 -15.63 -2.41 -3.87
N LYS A 67 -16.91 -2.06 -4.12
CA LYS A 67 -17.41 -1.74 -5.46
C LYS A 67 -16.64 -0.57 -6.06
N THR A 68 -16.43 0.50 -5.30
CA THR A 68 -15.71 1.69 -5.76
C THR A 68 -14.22 1.43 -5.95
N PHE A 69 -13.62 0.59 -5.11
CA PHE A 69 -12.20 0.28 -5.17
C PHE A 69 -11.83 -0.69 -6.29
N ILE A 70 -12.59 -1.78 -6.46
CA ILE A 70 -12.31 -2.86 -7.41
C ILE A 70 -13.09 -2.67 -8.73
N GLY A 71 -14.17 -1.90 -8.72
CA GLY A 71 -15.10 -1.76 -9.84
C GLY A 71 -16.33 -2.64 -9.66
N GLY A 72 -17.53 -2.09 -9.97
CA GLY A 72 -18.80 -2.79 -9.78
C GLY A 72 -18.90 -4.10 -10.56
N GLN A 73 -18.41 -4.11 -11.80
CA GLN A 73 -18.39 -5.31 -12.64
C GLN A 73 -17.51 -6.41 -12.05
N HIS A 74 -16.29 -6.08 -11.64
CA HIS A 74 -15.37 -7.05 -11.03
C HIS A 74 -15.94 -7.67 -9.74
N VAL A 75 -16.60 -6.87 -8.89
CA VAL A 75 -17.29 -7.40 -7.70
C VAL A 75 -18.43 -8.35 -8.10
N SER A 76 -19.18 -8.02 -9.15
CA SER A 76 -20.25 -8.88 -9.68
C SER A 76 -19.72 -10.19 -10.27
N ASP A 77 -18.61 -10.13 -11.01
CA ASP A 77 -17.93 -11.30 -11.58
C ASP A 77 -17.46 -12.25 -10.47
N LEU A 78 -16.83 -11.71 -9.41
CA LEU A 78 -16.39 -12.48 -8.25
C LEU A 78 -17.55 -13.09 -7.47
N ASP A 79 -18.67 -12.38 -7.30
CA ASP A 79 -19.87 -12.92 -6.64
C ASP A 79 -20.53 -14.02 -7.48
N THR A 80 -20.56 -13.86 -8.81
CA THR A 80 -21.04 -14.88 -9.74
C THR A 80 -20.19 -16.16 -9.64
N LEU A 81 -18.87 -16.01 -9.66
CA LEU A 81 -17.92 -17.11 -9.48
C LEU A 81 -18.12 -17.81 -8.12
N ARG A 82 -18.26 -17.03 -7.04
CA ARG A 82 -18.53 -17.55 -5.69
C ARG A 82 -19.80 -18.39 -5.67
N LYS A 83 -20.91 -17.87 -6.20
CA LYS A 83 -22.21 -18.56 -6.20
C LYS A 83 -22.17 -19.87 -6.99
N LEU A 84 -21.49 -19.86 -8.14
CA LEU A 84 -21.43 -21.00 -9.05
C LEU A 84 -20.47 -22.10 -8.61
N LEU A 85 -19.36 -21.75 -7.96
CA LEU A 85 -18.33 -22.69 -7.54
C LEU A 85 -18.37 -22.88 -6.02
N ILE A 86 -17.86 -21.91 -5.27
CA ILE A 86 -17.57 -22.01 -3.83
C ILE A 86 -18.84 -22.28 -3.00
N ALA A 87 -19.94 -21.59 -3.32
CA ALA A 87 -21.20 -21.66 -2.59
C ALA A 87 -22.20 -22.66 -3.20
N SER A 88 -21.79 -23.42 -4.23
CA SER A 88 -22.65 -24.44 -4.81
C SER A 88 -22.97 -25.54 -3.77
N PRO A 89 -24.17 -26.15 -3.78
CA PRO A 89 -24.55 -27.15 -2.77
C PRO A 89 -23.55 -28.31 -2.64
N GLN A 90 -22.94 -28.72 -3.75
CA GLN A 90 -22.01 -29.84 -3.80
C GLN A 90 -20.61 -29.49 -3.26
N LEU A 91 -20.15 -28.24 -3.47
CA LEU A 91 -18.80 -27.81 -3.10
C LEU A 91 -18.74 -27.05 -1.76
N SER A 92 -19.85 -26.46 -1.32
CA SER A 92 -19.92 -25.63 -0.10
C SER A 92 -19.38 -26.34 1.15
N GLN A 93 -19.64 -27.66 1.27
CA GLN A 93 -19.13 -28.50 2.36
C GLN A 93 -17.60 -28.58 2.48
N PHE A 94 -16.86 -28.17 1.45
CA PHE A 94 -15.40 -28.17 1.42
C PHE A 94 -14.81 -26.78 1.65
N PHE A 95 -15.51 -25.72 1.25
CA PHE A 95 -14.96 -24.36 1.23
C PHE A 95 -15.61 -23.39 2.22
N SER A 96 -16.79 -23.72 2.76
CA SER A 96 -17.43 -22.89 3.80
C SER A 96 -16.57 -22.84 5.07
N GLY A 97 -16.40 -21.64 5.64
CA GLY A 97 -15.55 -21.41 6.81
C GLY A 97 -14.04 -21.47 6.54
N GLN A 98 -13.62 -21.70 5.29
CA GLN A 98 -12.21 -21.67 4.90
C GLN A 98 -11.80 -20.25 4.52
N ASN A 99 -10.52 -19.92 4.72
CA ASN A 99 -9.98 -18.64 4.26
C ASN A 99 -9.89 -18.62 2.73
N LEU A 100 -10.32 -17.49 2.15
CA LEU A 100 -10.10 -17.15 0.75
C LEU A 100 -8.97 -16.11 0.70
N PHE A 101 -8.06 -16.30 -0.25
CA PHE A 101 -6.95 -15.41 -0.52
C PHE A 101 -7.12 -14.89 -1.94
N ILE A 102 -7.23 -13.57 -2.10
CA ILE A 102 -7.27 -12.91 -3.40
C ILE A 102 -5.97 -12.13 -3.55
N SER A 103 -5.09 -12.58 -4.44
CA SER A 103 -3.80 -11.94 -4.69
C SER A 103 -3.77 -11.19 -6.01
N LEU A 104 -3.08 -10.05 -6.00
CA LEU A 104 -2.93 -9.12 -7.12
C LEU A 104 -1.57 -9.32 -7.79
N HIS A 105 -1.55 -9.58 -9.09
CA HIS A 105 -0.34 -9.87 -9.85
C HIS A 105 -0.19 -8.94 -11.07
N PRO A 106 0.96 -8.27 -11.25
CA PRO A 106 1.24 -7.53 -12.47
C PRO A 106 1.42 -8.52 -13.63
N ALA A 107 0.82 -8.23 -14.77
CA ALA A 107 0.92 -9.03 -15.97
C ALA A 107 1.73 -8.30 -17.05
N ASN A 108 2.42 -9.05 -17.90
CA ASN A 108 3.35 -8.50 -18.90
C ASN A 108 2.67 -7.73 -20.05
N ASN A 109 1.34 -7.79 -20.14
CA ASN A 109 0.50 -7.21 -21.18
C ASN A 109 -0.19 -5.89 -20.74
N ASN A 110 0.43 -5.12 -19.84
CA ASN A 110 -0.16 -3.91 -19.26
C ASN A 110 -1.51 -4.19 -18.55
N ASP A 111 -1.60 -5.33 -17.88
CA ASP A 111 -2.81 -5.78 -17.19
C ASP A 111 -2.47 -6.18 -15.75
N ILE A 112 -3.51 -6.34 -14.94
CA ILE A 112 -3.41 -6.81 -13.57
C ILE A 112 -4.37 -7.98 -13.39
N ASN A 113 -3.81 -9.12 -13.01
CA ASN A 113 -4.56 -10.34 -12.86
C ASN A 113 -4.76 -10.70 -11.39
N LEU A 114 -5.91 -11.31 -11.11
CA LEU A 114 -6.26 -11.83 -9.79
C LEU A 114 -6.09 -13.35 -9.74
N LEU A 115 -5.51 -13.84 -8.66
CA LEU A 115 -5.49 -15.25 -8.30
C LEU A 115 -6.31 -15.45 -7.03
N ILE A 116 -7.25 -16.37 -7.07
CA ILE A 116 -8.06 -16.77 -5.91
C ILE A 116 -7.52 -18.10 -5.43
N THR A 117 -7.02 -18.14 -4.21
CA THR A 117 -6.48 -19.36 -3.60
C THR A 117 -7.25 -19.71 -2.33
N THR A 118 -7.52 -20.99 -2.13
CA THR A 118 -8.12 -21.52 -0.92
C THR A 118 -7.74 -22.98 -0.71
N ARG A 119 -8.11 -23.54 0.44
CA ARG A 119 -7.91 -24.94 0.77
C ARG A 119 -9.24 -25.60 1.08
N ALA A 120 -9.45 -26.82 0.59
CA ALA A 120 -10.61 -27.61 1.01
C ALA A 120 -10.43 -28.11 2.45
N SER A 121 -11.49 -28.01 3.26
CA SER A 121 -11.53 -28.40 4.68
C SER A 121 -11.29 -29.90 4.92
N LYS A 122 -11.55 -30.71 3.89
CA LYS A 122 -11.41 -32.18 3.86
C LYS A 122 -10.96 -32.63 2.47
N THR A 123 -10.59 -33.90 2.33
CA THR A 123 -10.18 -34.49 1.06
C THR A 123 -11.20 -34.20 -0.03
N PHE A 124 -10.72 -33.62 -1.13
CA PHE A 124 -11.55 -33.19 -2.25
C PHE A 124 -11.30 -34.11 -3.46
N ASP A 125 -12.37 -34.74 -3.95
CA ASP A 125 -12.34 -35.49 -5.22
C ASP A 125 -12.56 -34.51 -6.40
N PRO A 126 -11.57 -34.33 -7.28
CA PRO A 126 -11.66 -33.46 -8.45
C PRO A 126 -12.82 -33.80 -9.40
N SER A 127 -13.30 -35.05 -9.41
CA SER A 127 -14.46 -35.47 -10.22
C SER A 127 -15.74 -34.69 -9.86
N LEU A 128 -15.80 -34.10 -8.66
CA LEU A 128 -16.92 -33.28 -8.20
C LEU A 128 -17.10 -32.00 -9.02
N PHE A 129 -16.03 -31.47 -9.64
CA PHE A 129 -16.15 -30.34 -10.56
C PHE A 129 -16.93 -30.71 -11.82
N THR A 130 -16.65 -31.87 -12.40
CA THR A 130 -17.37 -32.33 -13.61
C THR A 130 -18.79 -32.80 -13.32
N ASN A 131 -19.11 -33.08 -12.06
CA ASN A 131 -20.41 -33.56 -11.60
C ASN A 131 -21.29 -32.44 -10.99
N LEU A 132 -20.99 -31.16 -11.25
CA LEU A 132 -21.86 -30.07 -10.81
C LEU A 132 -23.27 -30.21 -11.41
N THR A 133 -24.30 -30.07 -10.57
CA THR A 133 -25.71 -30.27 -10.94
C THR A 133 -26.55 -29.02 -10.73
N GLY A 134 -27.82 -29.06 -11.15
CA GLY A 134 -28.76 -27.94 -10.95
C GLY A 134 -28.40 -26.71 -11.79
N ALA A 135 -28.59 -25.52 -11.20
CA ALA A 135 -28.33 -24.24 -11.87
C ALA A 135 -26.88 -24.11 -12.38
N ALA A 136 -25.91 -24.65 -11.64
CA ALA A 136 -24.50 -24.65 -12.04
C ALA A 136 -24.26 -25.43 -13.34
N LYS A 137 -24.92 -26.58 -13.54
CA LYS A 137 -24.75 -27.40 -14.77
C LYS A 137 -25.12 -26.65 -16.04
N ASN A 138 -26.15 -25.80 -15.97
CA ASN A 138 -26.59 -25.03 -17.13
C ASN A 138 -25.75 -23.77 -17.35
N GLN A 139 -25.11 -23.25 -16.30
CA GLN A 139 -24.34 -22.01 -16.32
C GLN A 139 -22.82 -22.22 -16.47
N LEU A 140 -22.34 -23.45 -16.32
CA LEU A 140 -20.92 -23.81 -16.41
C LEU A 140 -20.68 -24.84 -17.52
N GLN A 141 -19.54 -24.75 -18.19
CA GLN A 141 -18.96 -25.89 -18.92
C GLN A 141 -17.56 -26.14 -18.36
N ILE A 142 -17.32 -27.35 -17.88
CA ILE A 142 -16.07 -27.72 -17.20
C ILE A 142 -15.37 -28.79 -18.02
N LYS A 143 -14.11 -28.52 -18.36
CA LYS A 143 -13.23 -29.45 -19.03
C LYS A 143 -11.98 -29.67 -18.18
N ALA A 144 -11.69 -30.92 -17.85
CA ALA A 144 -10.41 -31.26 -17.24
C ALA A 144 -9.28 -31.02 -18.25
N ILE A 145 -8.26 -30.27 -17.84
CA ILE A 145 -7.08 -29.97 -18.64
C ILE A 145 -5.81 -30.09 -17.78
N PRO A 146 -4.68 -30.55 -18.33
CA PRO A 146 -3.40 -30.42 -17.64
C PRO A 146 -2.97 -28.94 -17.65
N ILE A 147 -2.54 -28.43 -16.49
CA ILE A 147 -1.95 -27.09 -16.34
C ILE A 147 -0.55 -27.28 -15.75
N ALA A 148 0.49 -27.04 -16.55
CA ALA A 148 1.89 -27.27 -16.16
C ALA A 148 2.11 -28.63 -15.45
N ALA A 149 1.62 -29.72 -16.07
CA ALA A 149 1.65 -31.10 -15.57
C ALA A 149 0.86 -31.40 -14.28
N HIS A 150 0.08 -30.44 -13.79
CA HIS A 150 -0.84 -30.63 -12.66
C HIS A 150 -2.28 -30.81 -13.15
N GLU A 151 -3.10 -31.40 -12.28
CA GLU A 151 -4.54 -31.55 -12.49
C GLU A 151 -5.23 -30.18 -12.44
N GLY A 152 -5.87 -29.80 -13.55
CA GLY A 152 -6.54 -28.52 -13.70
C GLY A 152 -7.86 -28.62 -14.45
N PHE A 153 -8.59 -27.50 -14.46
CA PHE A 153 -9.90 -27.38 -15.08
C PHE A 153 -9.99 -26.05 -15.83
N ASP A 154 -10.56 -26.11 -17.02
CA ASP A 154 -11.04 -24.96 -17.76
C ASP A 154 -12.55 -24.87 -17.57
N VAL A 155 -13.00 -23.75 -16.99
CA VAL A 155 -14.41 -23.51 -16.64
C VAL A 155 -14.93 -22.31 -17.43
N LEU A 156 -15.75 -22.56 -18.46
CA LEU A 156 -16.52 -21.49 -19.09
C LEU A 156 -17.67 -21.08 -18.17
N ILE A 157 -17.62 -19.85 -17.66
CA ILE A 157 -18.68 -19.21 -16.89
C ILE A 157 -19.64 -18.51 -17.86
N LYS A 158 -20.70 -19.20 -18.30
CA LYS A 158 -21.60 -18.68 -19.34
C LYS A 158 -22.20 -17.30 -19.02
N PRO A 159 -22.63 -16.99 -17.77
CA PRO A 159 -23.14 -15.65 -17.44
C PRO A 159 -22.13 -14.52 -17.63
N LEU A 160 -20.84 -14.84 -17.61
CA LEU A 160 -19.75 -13.87 -17.80
C LEU A 160 -19.15 -13.93 -19.21
N ASP A 161 -19.48 -14.96 -19.99
CA ASP A 161 -18.83 -15.33 -21.25
C ASP A 161 -17.29 -15.37 -21.16
N ARG A 162 -16.78 -15.94 -20.06
CA ARG A 162 -15.35 -15.95 -19.73
C ARG A 162 -14.89 -17.30 -19.21
N HIS A 163 -13.67 -17.65 -19.55
CA HIS A 163 -12.98 -18.83 -19.04
C HIS A 163 -12.32 -18.52 -17.69
N PHE A 164 -12.56 -19.39 -16.71
CA PHE A 164 -11.91 -19.39 -15.41
C PHE A 164 -11.14 -20.70 -15.25
N TYR A 165 -9.84 -20.60 -15.03
CA TYR A 165 -8.96 -21.75 -14.92
C TYR A 165 -8.73 -22.09 -13.45
N ILE A 166 -8.83 -23.37 -13.10
CA ILE A 166 -8.62 -23.88 -11.74
C ILE A 166 -7.47 -24.87 -11.76
N LEU A 167 -6.57 -24.74 -10.80
CA LEU A 167 -5.43 -25.61 -10.56
C LEU A 167 -5.55 -26.24 -9.17
N LYS A 168 -5.40 -27.55 -9.09
CA LYS A 168 -5.24 -28.26 -7.82
C LYS A 168 -3.74 -28.43 -7.53
N LYS A 169 -3.32 -27.91 -6.39
CA LYS A 169 -1.96 -28.03 -5.83
C LYS A 169 -1.93 -29.08 -4.73
N GLY A 170 -0.75 -29.35 -4.19
CA GLY A 170 -0.58 -30.20 -3.01
C GLY A 170 -1.45 -29.75 -1.82
N ASN A 171 -1.67 -30.65 -0.86
CA ASN A 171 -2.38 -30.37 0.40
C ASN A 171 -3.85 -29.87 0.26
N ASN A 172 -4.55 -30.27 -0.83
CA ASN A 172 -5.92 -29.84 -1.16
C ASN A 172 -6.05 -28.31 -1.33
N ILE A 173 -5.00 -27.67 -1.81
CA ILE A 173 -5.00 -26.26 -2.15
C ILE A 173 -5.49 -26.10 -3.58
N PHE A 174 -6.40 -25.16 -3.80
CA PHE A 174 -6.93 -24.81 -5.11
C PHE A 174 -6.60 -23.36 -5.40
N SER A 175 -6.08 -23.09 -6.59
CA SER A 175 -5.87 -21.75 -7.12
C SER A 175 -6.72 -21.57 -8.38
N GLY A 176 -7.25 -20.38 -8.60
CA GLY A 176 -8.06 -20.09 -9.79
C GLY A 176 -7.89 -18.67 -10.29
N SER A 177 -7.92 -18.49 -11.61
CA SER A 177 -7.80 -17.17 -12.26
C SER A 177 -8.53 -17.12 -13.59
N PHE A 178 -8.96 -15.92 -13.99
CA PHE A 178 -9.39 -15.65 -15.37
C PHE A 178 -8.21 -15.58 -16.35
N SER A 179 -6.98 -15.51 -15.85
CA SER A 179 -5.76 -15.50 -16.66
C SER A 179 -5.13 -16.89 -16.70
N LYS A 180 -5.07 -17.47 -17.91
CA LYS A 180 -4.39 -18.75 -18.15
C LYS A 180 -2.90 -18.65 -17.83
N ASP A 181 -2.27 -17.56 -18.25
CA ASP A 181 -0.85 -17.33 -18.01
C ASP A 181 -0.57 -17.29 -16.50
N LEU A 182 -1.40 -16.58 -15.71
CA LEU A 182 -1.20 -16.49 -14.26
C LEU A 182 -1.37 -17.85 -13.58
N ILE A 183 -2.34 -18.66 -14.00
CA ILE A 183 -2.52 -19.99 -13.38
C ILE A 183 -1.34 -20.91 -13.71
N GLU A 184 -0.82 -20.87 -14.93
CA GLU A 184 0.36 -21.64 -15.36
C GLU A 184 1.61 -21.21 -14.59
N HIS A 185 1.85 -19.90 -14.45
CA HIS A 185 2.94 -19.38 -13.61
C HIS A 185 2.78 -19.85 -12.16
N SER A 186 1.56 -19.85 -11.63
CA SER A 186 1.31 -20.29 -10.26
C SER A 186 1.59 -21.77 -10.00
N ALA A 187 1.57 -22.61 -11.03
CA ALA A 187 1.93 -24.02 -10.94
C ALA A 187 3.45 -24.23 -10.96
N ILE A 188 4.19 -23.39 -11.70
CA ILE A 188 5.65 -23.49 -11.88
C ILE A 188 6.37 -22.89 -10.66
N ASP A 189 5.85 -21.79 -10.11
CA ASP A 189 6.51 -21.00 -9.08
C ASP A 189 6.38 -21.57 -7.66
N GLU A 190 5.88 -22.81 -7.48
CA GLU A 190 5.90 -23.51 -6.18
C GLU A 190 7.31 -23.61 -5.56
N LYS A 191 8.36 -23.43 -6.38
CA LYS A 191 9.77 -23.42 -5.95
C LYS A 191 10.26 -22.06 -5.44
N ASN A 192 9.76 -20.93 -5.94
CA ASN A 192 10.07 -19.60 -5.40
C ASN A 192 8.93 -19.14 -4.51
N LYS A 193 8.97 -19.64 -3.26
CA LYS A 193 7.97 -19.29 -2.27
C LYS A 193 7.97 -17.79 -2.02
N ASN A 194 6.79 -17.18 -1.98
CA ASN A 194 6.70 -15.82 -1.47
C ASN A 194 7.15 -15.78 0.01
N ASN A 195 7.68 -14.64 0.43
CA ASN A 195 8.12 -14.43 1.81
C ASN A 195 6.99 -13.92 2.71
N LEU A 196 5.75 -13.87 2.22
CA LEU A 196 4.60 -13.37 2.97
C LEU A 196 4.27 -14.36 4.07
N SER A 197 4.48 -13.92 5.31
CA SER A 197 4.16 -14.71 6.49
C SER A 197 2.81 -14.27 7.05
N PRO A 198 1.96 -15.21 7.48
CA PRO A 198 0.69 -14.87 8.13
C PRO A 198 0.93 -14.08 9.41
N LEU A 199 -0.03 -13.23 9.77
CA LEU A 199 -0.05 -12.55 11.06
C LEU A 199 -0.17 -13.57 12.22
N PRO A 200 0.40 -13.27 13.41
CA PRO A 200 0.18 -14.08 14.60
C PRO A 200 -1.32 -14.17 14.95
N GLU A 201 -1.77 -15.33 15.41
CA GLU A 201 -3.19 -15.62 15.65
C GLU A 201 -3.89 -14.63 16.62
N GLN A 202 -3.15 -14.08 17.59
CA GLN A 202 -3.67 -13.05 18.52
C GLN A 202 -4.14 -11.77 17.80
N GLN A 203 -3.56 -11.45 16.65
CA GLN A 203 -3.99 -10.33 15.79
C GLN A 203 -5.10 -10.76 14.80
N ASN A 204 -5.25 -12.06 14.53
CA ASN A 204 -6.21 -12.61 13.56
C ASN A 204 -7.58 -12.93 14.18
N ALA A 205 -7.64 -13.29 15.46
CA ALA A 205 -8.84 -13.89 16.06
C ALA A 205 -10.13 -13.04 15.97
N ASN A 206 -9.99 -11.73 15.73
CA ASN A 206 -11.11 -10.79 15.62
C ASN A 206 -11.08 -9.94 14.33
N SER A 207 -10.18 -10.23 13.38
CA SER A 207 -10.08 -9.46 12.14
C SER A 207 -11.12 -9.96 11.12
N LEU A 208 -11.86 -9.04 10.50
CA LEU A 208 -12.81 -9.38 9.44
C LEU A 208 -12.09 -9.77 8.13
N ALA A 209 -10.95 -9.14 7.89
CA ALA A 209 -10.07 -9.40 6.76
C ALA A 209 -8.65 -8.90 7.05
N GLU A 210 -7.71 -9.41 6.28
CA GLU A 210 -6.30 -9.08 6.34
C GLU A 210 -5.80 -8.67 4.95
N LEU A 211 -4.85 -7.74 4.92
CA LEU A 211 -4.17 -7.27 3.74
C LEU A 211 -2.67 -7.43 3.93
N TYR A 212 -2.08 -8.31 3.14
CA TYR A 212 -0.64 -8.47 3.06
C TYR A 212 -0.11 -7.68 1.87
N VAL A 213 0.98 -6.94 2.03
CA VAL A 213 1.56 -6.07 0.99
C VAL A 213 3.03 -6.43 0.79
N ASN A 214 3.42 -6.77 -0.44
CA ASN A 214 4.79 -6.95 -0.84
C ASN A 214 5.31 -5.70 -1.54
N TYR A 215 6.01 -4.85 -0.80
CA TYR A 215 6.45 -3.54 -1.31
C TYR A 215 7.44 -3.66 -2.46
N THR A 216 8.21 -4.76 -2.53
CA THR A 216 9.16 -5.02 -3.64
C THR A 216 8.47 -5.22 -4.99
N GLN A 217 7.17 -5.53 -4.99
CA GLN A 217 6.38 -5.75 -6.21
C GLN A 217 5.58 -4.50 -6.61
N LEU A 218 5.60 -3.42 -5.81
CA LEU A 218 4.93 -2.17 -6.17
C LEU A 218 5.55 -1.51 -7.40
N ASP A 219 6.87 -1.58 -7.58
CA ASP A 219 7.50 -1.02 -8.78
C ASP A 219 7.12 -1.77 -10.07
N PRO A 220 7.21 -3.12 -10.13
CA PRO A 220 6.63 -3.91 -11.22
C PRO A 220 5.16 -3.57 -11.51
N LEU A 221 4.33 -3.39 -10.47
CA LEU A 221 2.93 -2.99 -10.63
C LEU A 221 2.79 -1.61 -11.28
N PHE A 222 3.51 -0.61 -10.79
CA PHE A 222 3.44 0.75 -11.33
C PHE A 222 3.93 0.82 -12.78
N ASN A 223 4.90 -0.02 -13.16
CA ASN A 223 5.34 -0.14 -14.56
C ASN A 223 4.23 -0.67 -15.50
N GLN A 224 3.26 -1.42 -14.97
CA GLN A 224 2.06 -1.83 -15.72
C GLN A 224 1.02 -0.72 -15.78
N LEU A 225 0.85 0.05 -14.71
CA LEU A 225 -0.20 1.08 -14.59
C LEU A 225 0.09 2.40 -15.31
N PHE A 226 1.35 2.84 -15.31
CA PHE A 226 1.74 4.18 -15.74
C PHE A 226 2.51 4.16 -17.07
N GLU A 227 2.29 5.18 -17.90
CA GLU A 227 3.11 5.45 -19.10
C GLU A 227 4.53 5.85 -18.67
N ASN A 228 4.62 6.75 -17.69
CA ASN A 228 5.88 7.15 -17.10
C ASN A 228 6.29 6.20 -15.97
N LYS A 229 7.23 5.29 -16.27
CA LYS A 229 7.83 4.35 -15.30
C LYS A 229 8.50 5.04 -14.09
N ASN A 230 8.90 6.31 -14.25
CA ASN A 230 9.52 7.13 -13.21
C ASN A 230 8.55 8.07 -12.48
N THR A 231 7.25 7.73 -12.43
CA THR A 231 6.27 8.50 -11.64
C THR A 231 6.72 8.71 -10.19
N ASP A 232 6.54 9.90 -9.64
CA ASP A 232 6.88 10.18 -8.25
C ASP A 232 5.79 9.77 -7.25
N ILE A 233 4.60 9.38 -7.76
CA ILE A 233 3.52 8.85 -6.95
C ILE A 233 4.03 7.62 -6.20
N PHE A 234 3.94 7.66 -4.87
CA PHE A 234 4.30 6.57 -3.97
C PHE A 234 5.76 6.07 -4.06
N LYS A 235 6.67 6.82 -4.73
CA LYS A 235 8.05 6.38 -5.07
C LYS A 235 8.80 5.78 -3.87
N SER A 236 8.85 6.47 -2.72
CA SER A 236 9.65 5.97 -1.59
C SER A 236 9.13 4.64 -1.02
N PHE A 237 7.83 4.36 -1.13
CA PHE A 237 7.25 3.09 -0.72
C PHE A 237 7.56 1.97 -1.71
N ARG A 238 7.60 2.29 -3.02
CA ARG A 238 8.03 1.32 -4.06
C ARG A 238 9.48 0.86 -3.87
N LEU A 239 10.30 1.73 -3.27
CA LEU A 239 11.70 1.46 -2.94
C LEU A 239 11.91 0.90 -1.53
N LEU A 240 10.84 0.55 -0.81
CA LEU A 240 10.93 -0.11 0.49
C LEU A 240 11.00 -1.63 0.29
N PRO A 241 12.12 -2.31 0.61
CA PRO A 241 12.13 -3.76 0.71
C PRO A 241 11.38 -4.17 1.99
N GLY A 242 10.08 -4.38 1.92
CA GLY A 242 9.29 -4.67 3.10
C GLY A 242 8.11 -5.57 2.79
N LEU A 243 7.57 -6.16 3.86
CA LEU A 243 6.30 -6.87 3.84
C LEU A 243 5.38 -6.27 4.90
N GLY A 244 4.22 -5.80 4.46
CA GLY A 244 3.13 -5.33 5.30
C GLY A 244 2.18 -6.48 5.60
N ALA A 245 1.67 -6.52 6.83
CA ALA A 245 0.61 -7.42 7.24
C ALA A 245 -0.37 -6.61 8.09
N LEU A 246 -1.53 -6.33 7.51
CA LEU A 246 -2.50 -5.36 8.00
C LEU A 246 -3.84 -6.03 8.24
N THR A 247 -4.59 -5.57 9.23
CA THR A 247 -5.94 -6.01 9.54
C THR A 247 -6.94 -4.92 9.17
N LEU A 248 -8.10 -5.32 8.67
CA LEU A 248 -9.20 -4.41 8.35
C LEU A 248 -9.83 -3.89 9.66
N ASN A 249 -9.86 -2.57 9.79
CA ASN A 249 -10.68 -1.86 10.77
C ASN A 249 -11.93 -1.35 10.06
N TYR A 250 -13.05 -2.07 10.19
CA TYR A 250 -14.24 -1.79 9.39
C TYR A 250 -14.91 -0.46 9.76
N LYS A 251 -15.21 0.32 8.73
CA LYS A 251 -16.09 1.49 8.77
C LYS A 251 -16.97 1.47 7.52
N SER A 252 -18.21 1.95 7.60
CA SER A 252 -19.15 1.89 6.47
C SER A 252 -18.77 2.79 5.29
N ASP A 253 -18.04 3.88 5.55
CA ASP A 253 -17.66 4.93 4.59
C ASP A 253 -16.15 5.05 4.37
N ALA A 254 -15.34 4.19 4.99
CA ALA A 254 -13.89 4.17 4.79
C ALA A 254 -13.32 2.74 4.84
N LEU A 255 -12.40 2.45 3.93
CA LEU A 255 -11.52 1.28 4.00
C LEU A 255 -10.32 1.66 4.87
N MET A 256 -10.22 1.08 6.05
CA MET A 256 -9.11 1.34 6.97
C MET A 256 -8.40 0.04 7.30
N PHE A 257 -7.07 0.04 7.17
CA PHE A 257 -6.22 -1.09 7.52
C PHE A 257 -5.10 -0.62 8.43
N ASN A 258 -4.78 -1.41 9.45
CA ASN A 258 -3.64 -1.14 10.31
C ASN A 258 -2.89 -2.42 10.67
N GLY A 259 -1.59 -2.31 10.95
CA GLY A 259 -0.77 -3.47 11.27
C GLY A 259 0.71 -3.17 11.16
N PHE A 260 1.52 -4.18 10.86
CA PHE A 260 2.98 -4.06 10.89
C PHE A 260 3.59 -4.25 9.50
N THR A 261 4.54 -3.38 9.17
CA THR A 261 5.43 -3.55 8.02
C THR A 261 6.82 -3.91 8.52
N LYS A 262 7.23 -5.14 8.23
CA LYS A 262 8.57 -5.64 8.51
C LYS A 262 9.49 -5.34 7.33
N LYS A 263 10.61 -4.67 7.59
CA LYS A 263 11.65 -4.48 6.58
C LYS A 263 12.36 -5.80 6.27
N GLN A 264 12.79 -5.95 5.02
CA GLN A 264 13.51 -7.11 4.54
C GLN A 264 14.90 -6.72 4.01
N GLY A 265 15.87 -7.61 4.26
CA GLY A 265 17.23 -7.47 3.77
C GLY A 265 17.99 -6.29 4.38
N SER A 266 19.22 -6.09 3.90
CA SER A 266 20.11 -4.99 4.28
C SER A 266 20.01 -3.79 3.34
N SER A 267 18.97 -3.74 2.49
CA SER A 267 18.85 -2.75 1.42
C SER A 267 18.74 -1.32 1.96
N THR A 268 19.34 -0.38 1.24
CA THR A 268 19.45 1.05 1.59
C THR A 268 18.22 1.82 1.13
N SER A 269 17.03 1.47 1.63
CA SER A 269 15.84 2.29 1.39
C SER A 269 15.91 3.61 2.15
N TYR A 270 15.52 4.72 1.51
CA TYR A 270 15.43 6.03 2.16
C TYR A 270 14.47 6.01 3.37
N LEU A 271 13.38 5.23 3.29
CA LEU A 271 12.42 5.11 4.39
C LEU A 271 13.05 4.49 5.65
N ASN A 272 14.15 3.75 5.55
CA ASN A 272 14.81 3.14 6.71
C ASN A 272 15.35 4.18 7.70
N LEU A 273 15.66 5.40 7.24
CA LEU A 273 16.10 6.52 8.09
C LEU A 273 15.07 6.87 9.18
N PHE A 274 13.79 6.58 8.91
CA PHE A 274 12.68 6.92 9.77
C PHE A 274 12.36 5.83 10.80
N SER A 275 12.82 4.59 10.59
CA SER A 275 12.55 3.47 11.52
C SER A 275 13.30 3.56 12.86
N GLU A 276 14.29 4.45 12.95
CA GLU A 276 15.07 4.72 14.16
C GLU A 276 14.65 6.05 14.84
N GLN A 277 13.54 6.65 14.38
CA GLN A 277 12.94 7.85 14.93
C GLN A 277 11.73 7.49 15.79
N GLN A 278 11.28 8.40 16.65
CA GLN A 278 9.96 8.30 17.28
C GLN A 278 8.91 8.96 16.37
N PRO A 279 7.70 8.40 16.22
CA PRO A 279 6.60 9.06 15.53
C PRO A 279 6.23 10.38 16.24
N ILE A 280 5.98 11.45 15.50
CA ILE A 280 5.57 12.75 16.05
C ILE A 280 4.31 13.24 15.36
N VAL A 281 3.64 14.23 15.96
CA VAL A 281 2.49 14.90 15.34
C VAL A 281 2.97 15.60 14.06
N ASN A 282 2.20 15.48 12.99
CA ASN A 282 2.52 16.12 11.70
C ASN A 282 1.69 17.39 11.54
N HIS A 283 2.34 18.55 11.39
CA HIS A 283 1.71 19.85 11.24
C HIS A 283 1.84 20.42 9.82
N LEU A 284 2.80 19.96 9.00
CA LEU A 284 2.99 20.53 7.66
C LEU A 284 1.77 20.36 6.75
N LYS A 285 0.97 19.31 6.97
CA LYS A 285 -0.27 19.06 6.23
C LYS A 285 -1.29 20.22 6.31
N ASP A 286 -1.22 21.04 7.35
CA ASP A 286 -2.14 22.15 7.59
C ASP A 286 -1.89 23.35 6.67
N ILE A 287 -0.70 23.42 6.05
CA ILE A 287 -0.29 24.50 5.14
C ILE A 287 -0.13 24.05 3.69
N PHE A 288 -0.51 22.81 3.36
CA PHE A 288 -0.52 22.37 1.97
C PHE A 288 -1.59 23.10 1.17
N PRO A 289 -1.34 23.47 -0.10
CA PRO A 289 -2.34 24.14 -0.93
C PRO A 289 -3.65 23.35 -1.02
N ALA A 290 -4.81 24.01 -1.06
CA ALA A 290 -6.11 23.36 -1.25
C ALA A 290 -6.20 22.55 -2.57
N THR A 291 -5.30 22.85 -3.50
CA THR A 291 -5.13 22.19 -4.81
C THR A 291 -4.21 20.98 -4.77
N THR A 292 -3.75 20.55 -3.59
CA THR A 292 -2.90 19.36 -3.40
C THR A 292 -3.55 18.14 -4.05
N ALA A 293 -2.85 17.57 -5.04
CA ALA A 293 -3.18 16.30 -5.65
C ALA A 293 -2.66 15.17 -4.77
N TYR A 294 -1.36 15.13 -4.50
CA TYR A 294 -0.76 14.19 -3.57
C TYR A 294 0.46 14.79 -2.90
N SER A 295 0.84 14.20 -1.77
CA SER A 295 1.99 14.64 -0.99
C SER A 295 2.71 13.47 -0.34
N MET A 296 4.00 13.65 -0.11
CA MET A 296 4.84 12.80 0.70
C MET A 296 5.42 13.62 1.85
N SER A 297 5.05 13.30 3.08
CA SER A 297 5.46 14.00 4.29
C SER A 297 6.36 13.11 5.15
N PHE A 298 7.31 13.74 5.82
CA PHE A 298 8.31 13.11 6.65
C PHE A 298 8.47 13.87 7.96
N ALA A 299 8.58 13.11 9.05
CA ALA A 299 8.67 13.64 10.39
C ALA A 299 9.71 12.89 11.21
N VAL A 300 10.63 13.64 11.82
CA VAL A 300 11.78 13.15 12.57
C VAL A 300 11.76 13.71 13.99
N SER A 301 11.79 12.82 14.98
CA SER A 301 11.88 13.21 16.39
C SER A 301 13.24 13.83 16.77
N ASN A 302 14.30 13.47 16.03
CA ASN A 302 15.66 13.91 16.28
C ASN A 302 16.33 14.23 14.93
N ALA A 303 16.30 15.51 14.55
CA ALA A 303 16.88 16.02 13.33
C ALA A 303 18.40 15.75 13.23
N ALA A 304 19.14 15.87 14.34
CA ALA A 304 20.58 15.62 14.34
C ALA A 304 20.93 14.15 14.08
N LYS A 305 20.14 13.22 14.63
CA LYS A 305 20.27 11.79 14.32
C LYS A 305 19.91 11.52 12.85
N PHE A 306 18.80 12.09 12.37
CA PHE A 306 18.39 11.95 10.97
C PHE A 306 19.50 12.40 10.01
N THR A 307 20.12 13.56 10.25
CA THR A 307 21.15 14.09 9.36
C THR A 307 22.43 13.27 9.37
N ALA A 308 22.80 12.68 10.51
CA ALA A 308 23.91 11.73 10.62
C ALA A 308 23.62 10.41 9.89
N ASP A 309 22.43 9.85 10.09
CA ASP A 309 21.99 8.61 9.45
C ASP A 309 21.86 8.80 7.92
N LEU A 310 21.40 9.98 7.46
CA LEU A 310 21.34 10.35 6.05
C LEU A 310 22.74 10.36 5.41
N ALA A 311 23.74 10.89 6.10
CA ALA A 311 25.11 10.88 5.59
C ALA A 311 25.66 9.44 5.44
N SER A 312 25.35 8.56 6.40
CA SER A 312 25.66 7.13 6.31
C SER A 312 24.93 6.45 5.14
N TRP A 313 23.65 6.76 4.95
CA TRP A 313 22.85 6.25 3.85
C TRP A 313 23.41 6.70 2.49
N GLN A 314 23.78 7.98 2.33
CA GLN A 314 24.39 8.52 1.11
C GLN A 314 25.69 7.81 0.75
N ASN A 315 26.52 7.47 1.74
CA ASN A 315 27.75 6.70 1.52
C ASN A 315 27.42 5.29 1.01
N LYS A 316 26.45 4.61 1.62
CA LYS A 316 26.03 3.26 1.20
C LYS A 316 25.33 3.27 -0.16
N ALA A 317 24.63 4.35 -0.51
CA ALA A 317 23.99 4.55 -1.80
C ALA A 317 24.98 4.98 -2.91
N GLY A 318 26.27 5.14 -2.60
CA GLY A 318 27.30 5.52 -3.58
C GLY A 318 27.33 7.00 -3.98
N VAL A 319 26.55 7.85 -3.30
CA VAL A 319 26.46 9.30 -3.59
C VAL A 319 27.24 10.18 -2.60
N GLY A 320 27.96 9.56 -1.66
CA GLY A 320 28.83 10.23 -0.70
C GLY A 320 29.89 11.14 -1.33
N PRO A 321 30.65 10.68 -2.35
CA PRO A 321 31.64 11.52 -3.01
C PRO A 321 31.04 12.77 -3.68
N GLU A 322 29.88 12.63 -4.34
CA GLU A 322 29.18 13.77 -4.96
C GLU A 322 28.72 14.80 -3.92
N ARG A 323 28.21 14.33 -2.77
CA ARG A 323 27.87 15.20 -1.63
C ARG A 323 29.09 15.96 -1.12
N ASP A 324 30.19 15.25 -0.87
CA ASP A 324 31.37 15.82 -0.22
C ASP A 324 32.02 16.87 -1.12
N GLN A 325 32.05 16.63 -2.45
CA GLN A 325 32.46 17.62 -3.43
C GLN A 325 31.58 18.87 -3.39
N LEU A 326 30.25 18.71 -3.40
CA LEU A 326 29.33 19.86 -3.36
C LEU A 326 29.52 20.68 -2.08
N LEU A 327 29.68 20.04 -0.92
CA LEU A 327 29.90 20.75 0.34
C LEU A 327 31.25 21.46 0.37
N ALA A 328 32.29 20.89 -0.26
CA ALA A 328 33.59 21.54 -0.43
C ALA A 328 33.48 22.76 -1.34
N ASP A 329 32.74 22.68 -2.44
CA ASP A 329 32.52 23.79 -3.37
C ASP A 329 31.74 24.94 -2.70
N VAL A 330 30.75 24.62 -1.87
CA VAL A 330 30.05 25.64 -1.06
C VAL A 330 31.01 26.32 -0.10
N LYS A 331 31.85 25.55 0.60
CA LYS A 331 32.83 26.11 1.53
C LYS A 331 33.84 27.00 0.81
N ALA A 332 34.34 26.59 -0.35
CA ALA A 332 35.34 27.32 -1.12
C ALA A 332 34.79 28.64 -1.70
N ASN A 333 33.57 28.62 -2.24
CA ASN A 333 33.01 29.76 -2.95
C ASN A 333 32.16 30.70 -2.09
N ALA A 334 31.46 30.17 -1.08
CA ALA A 334 30.60 30.95 -0.19
C ALA A 334 31.19 31.16 1.22
N GLY A 335 32.37 30.60 1.50
CA GLY A 335 33.00 30.70 2.83
C GLY A 335 32.22 30.01 3.95
N LEU A 336 31.31 29.10 3.59
CA LEU A 336 30.24 28.61 4.46
C LEU A 336 30.34 27.12 4.73
N PHE A 337 30.34 26.73 6.01
CA PHE A 337 30.13 25.35 6.44
C PHE A 337 28.63 25.02 6.42
N LEU A 338 28.09 24.78 5.23
CA LEU A 338 26.64 24.70 5.01
C LEU A 338 25.97 23.61 5.84
N LYS A 339 26.54 22.40 5.87
CA LYS A 339 25.88 21.25 6.50
C LYS A 339 25.66 21.44 8.01
N PRO A 340 26.68 21.78 8.83
CA PRO A 340 26.45 22.07 10.25
C PRO A 340 25.51 23.26 10.49
N ALA A 341 25.58 24.31 9.66
CA ALA A 341 24.73 25.48 9.79
C ALA A 341 23.25 25.16 9.51
N PHE A 342 22.99 24.39 8.45
CA PHE A 342 21.66 23.93 8.09
C PHE A 342 21.10 22.96 9.13
N ASP A 343 21.88 21.96 9.56
CA ASP A 343 21.46 20.95 10.54
C ASP A 343 21.03 21.59 11.88
N LYS A 344 21.69 22.67 12.30
CA LYS A 344 21.33 23.40 13.51
C LYS A 344 19.93 24.02 13.41
N LEU A 345 19.56 24.50 12.23
CA LEU A 345 18.30 25.19 11.94
C LEU A 345 17.19 24.24 11.45
N LEU A 346 17.52 23.03 11.02
CA LEU A 346 16.53 22.06 10.55
C LEU A 346 15.49 21.76 11.63
N GLY A 347 14.21 21.86 11.25
CA GLY A 347 13.09 21.46 12.09
C GLY A 347 12.89 19.94 12.11
N ASN A 348 11.68 19.53 12.44
CA ASN A 348 11.30 18.13 12.60
C ASN A 348 10.45 17.59 11.45
N GLU A 349 9.99 18.44 10.52
CA GLU A 349 9.10 18.04 9.44
C GLU A 349 9.53 18.58 8.09
N PHE A 350 9.31 17.79 7.05
CA PHE A 350 9.50 18.21 5.66
C PHE A 350 8.61 17.39 4.72
N ALA A 351 8.18 17.99 3.61
CA ALA A 351 7.24 17.37 2.69
C ALA A 351 7.50 17.77 1.23
N VAL A 352 7.06 16.93 0.31
CA VAL A 352 6.94 17.23 -1.12
C VAL A 352 5.47 17.12 -1.51
N VAL A 353 4.94 18.16 -2.16
CA VAL A 353 3.54 18.30 -2.51
C VAL A 353 3.43 18.56 -4.01
N THR A 354 2.59 17.78 -4.69
CA THR A 354 2.21 18.01 -6.09
C THR A 354 0.77 18.51 -6.14
N THR A 355 0.51 19.58 -6.87
CA THR A 355 -0.85 20.12 -7.05
C THR A 355 -1.54 19.57 -8.30
N ARG A 356 -2.85 19.81 -8.42
CA ARG A 356 -3.63 19.51 -9.64
C ARG A 356 -3.14 20.24 -10.89
N TYR A 357 -2.29 21.26 -10.74
CA TYR A 357 -1.68 22.04 -11.82
C TYR A 357 -0.27 21.56 -12.15
N PHE A 358 0.13 20.40 -11.61
CA PHE A 358 1.46 19.79 -11.78
C PHE A 358 2.60 20.57 -11.13
N GLU A 359 2.30 21.61 -10.35
CA GLU A 359 3.28 22.34 -9.55
C GLU A 359 3.83 21.41 -8.47
N LYS A 360 5.13 21.52 -8.18
CA LYS A 360 5.79 20.74 -7.13
C LYS A 360 6.44 21.65 -6.09
N PHE A 361 6.02 21.49 -4.84
CA PHE A 361 6.54 22.23 -3.70
C PHE A 361 7.28 21.32 -2.75
N ALA A 362 8.48 21.71 -2.35
CA ALA A 362 9.13 21.14 -1.17
C ALA A 362 8.94 22.11 -0.02
N ILE A 363 8.38 21.67 1.11
CA ILE A 363 8.14 22.51 2.29
C ILE A 363 8.92 21.91 3.44
N VAL A 364 9.85 22.68 4.01
CA VAL A 364 10.75 22.23 5.07
C VAL A 364 10.55 23.13 6.28
N SER A 365 10.12 22.55 7.41
CA SER A 365 10.09 23.27 8.68
C SER A 365 11.51 23.53 9.16
N VAL A 366 11.76 24.76 9.61
CA VAL A 366 13.00 25.17 10.25
C VAL A 366 12.72 25.83 11.60
N LYS A 367 13.73 25.84 12.48
CA LYS A 367 13.61 26.42 13.82
C LYS A 367 13.52 27.95 13.80
N ASP A 368 14.14 28.58 12.81
CA ASP A 368 14.24 30.03 12.69
C ASP A 368 14.52 30.41 11.23
N GLY A 369 13.48 30.86 10.51
CA GLY A 369 13.60 31.26 9.10
C GLY A 369 14.44 32.52 8.90
N ALA A 370 14.43 33.46 9.85
CA ALA A 370 15.22 34.68 9.80
C ALA A 370 16.73 34.37 9.87
N LYS A 371 17.14 33.38 10.66
CA LYS A 371 18.52 32.87 10.68
C LYS A 371 18.87 32.02 9.46
N LEU A 372 17.90 31.36 8.85
CA LEU A 372 18.11 30.57 7.65
C LEU A 372 18.29 31.44 6.39
N GLN A 373 17.60 32.58 6.31
CA GLN A 373 17.63 33.46 5.15
C GLN A 373 19.04 33.86 4.69
N PRO A 374 19.92 34.42 5.54
CA PRO A 374 21.27 34.77 5.11
C PRO A 374 22.08 33.54 4.67
N LEU A 375 21.82 32.37 5.26
CA LEU A 375 22.46 31.10 4.87
C LEU A 375 22.09 30.73 3.42
N MET A 376 20.81 30.83 3.07
CA MET A 376 20.31 30.49 1.72
C MET A 376 20.72 31.53 0.69
N MET A 377 20.72 32.83 1.06
CA MET A 377 21.16 33.91 0.16
C MET A 377 22.63 33.74 -0.26
N ASN A 378 23.52 33.35 0.66
CA ASN A 378 24.95 33.19 0.36
C ASN A 378 25.28 32.06 -0.65
N ILE A 379 24.34 31.14 -0.87
CA ILE A 379 24.51 29.99 -1.78
C ILE A 379 23.59 30.08 -3.00
N SER A 380 23.05 31.27 -3.27
CA SER A 380 22.01 31.48 -4.28
C SER A 380 22.20 32.77 -5.05
N ASN A 381 21.60 32.82 -6.24
CA ASN A 381 21.38 34.07 -6.97
C ASN A 381 19.98 34.57 -6.65
N MET A 382 19.89 35.77 -6.05
CA MET A 382 18.60 36.38 -5.73
C MET A 382 17.93 36.94 -6.99
N VAL A 383 16.70 36.51 -7.24
CA VAL A 383 15.85 36.99 -8.35
C VAL A 383 15.04 38.20 -7.91
N THR A 384 14.56 38.17 -6.66
CA THR A 384 13.91 39.27 -5.97
C THR A 384 14.50 39.43 -4.57
N ASP A 385 13.97 40.34 -3.75
CA ASP A 385 14.34 40.49 -2.34
C ASP A 385 14.00 39.24 -1.49
N LYS A 386 13.04 38.40 -1.94
CA LYS A 386 12.55 37.22 -1.22
C LYS A 386 12.82 35.89 -1.91
N VAL A 387 12.95 35.89 -3.24
CA VAL A 387 13.10 34.68 -4.05
C VAL A 387 14.53 34.56 -4.56
N GLY A 388 15.16 33.42 -4.32
CA GLY A 388 16.47 33.09 -4.88
C GLY A 388 16.50 31.73 -5.57
N GLN A 389 17.48 31.52 -6.43
CA GLN A 389 17.78 30.23 -7.04
C GLN A 389 19.09 29.68 -6.49
N PHE A 390 19.10 28.43 -6.02
CA PHE A 390 20.35 27.83 -5.53
C PHE A 390 21.41 27.75 -6.63
N ASN A 391 22.67 27.98 -6.27
CA ASN A 391 23.79 27.92 -7.21
C ASN A 391 24.26 26.48 -7.47
N TYR A 392 23.92 25.54 -6.59
CA TYR A 392 24.43 24.17 -6.57
C TYR A 392 23.36 23.14 -6.95
N ASN A 393 23.71 22.24 -7.86
CA ASN A 393 22.83 21.16 -8.29
C ASN A 393 22.65 20.10 -7.19
N LYS A 394 21.44 19.55 -7.07
CA LYS A 394 21.03 18.51 -6.11
C LYS A 394 21.22 18.91 -4.64
N LEU A 395 21.39 20.19 -4.32
CA LEU A 395 21.58 20.63 -2.94
C LEU A 395 20.48 20.11 -1.98
N PRO A 396 19.17 20.23 -2.31
CA PRO A 396 18.12 19.68 -1.44
C PRO A 396 18.22 18.17 -1.22
N PHE A 397 18.59 17.40 -2.26
CA PHE A 397 18.82 15.97 -2.15
C PHE A 397 19.95 15.64 -1.17
N PHE A 398 21.03 16.41 -1.15
CA PHE A 398 22.13 16.16 -0.22
C PHE A 398 21.84 16.60 1.22
N LEU A 399 20.97 17.60 1.40
CA LEU A 399 20.56 18.06 2.73
C LEU A 399 19.46 17.18 3.35
N LEU A 400 18.52 16.66 2.53
CA LEU A 400 17.29 16.04 3.00
C LEU A 400 17.00 14.65 2.41
N GLY A 401 17.74 14.19 1.40
CA GLY A 401 17.66 12.82 0.87
C GLY A 401 16.74 12.63 -0.34
N ASP A 402 16.42 11.36 -0.65
CA ASP A 402 15.85 10.95 -1.95
C ASP A 402 14.49 11.58 -2.27
N ALA A 403 13.68 11.92 -1.26
CA ALA A 403 12.42 12.61 -1.49
C ALA A 403 12.58 13.93 -2.26
N PHE A 404 13.74 14.59 -2.12
CA PHE A 404 14.04 15.87 -2.75
C PHE A 404 14.78 15.72 -4.08
N SER A 405 14.92 14.49 -4.62
CA SER A 405 15.64 14.23 -5.88
C SER A 405 15.07 14.98 -7.10
N VAL A 406 13.79 15.35 -7.06
CA VAL A 406 13.11 16.11 -8.12
C VAL A 406 13.57 17.57 -8.18
N PHE A 407 14.09 18.12 -7.08
CA PHE A 407 14.54 19.50 -6.97
C PHE A 407 16.04 19.62 -7.27
N ARG A 408 16.40 19.62 -8.56
CA ARG A 408 17.81 19.70 -8.99
C ARG A 408 18.44 21.07 -8.73
N LYS A 409 17.85 22.16 -9.18
CA LYS A 409 18.35 23.52 -8.94
C LYS A 409 17.17 24.47 -8.71
N PRO A 410 16.38 24.22 -7.65
CA PRO A 410 15.11 24.88 -7.45
C PRO A 410 15.29 26.35 -7.07
N TYR A 411 14.20 27.09 -7.20
CA TYR A 411 14.01 28.37 -6.54
C TYR A 411 13.57 28.13 -5.10
N PHE A 412 13.85 29.08 -4.22
CA PHE A 412 13.37 29.07 -2.84
C PHE A 412 12.77 30.41 -2.42
N ILE A 413 11.88 30.34 -1.44
CA ILE A 413 11.40 31.45 -0.63
C ILE A 413 11.33 30.98 0.83
N ILE A 414 11.53 31.90 1.77
CA ILE A 414 11.37 31.62 3.21
C ILE A 414 10.15 32.39 3.70
N LEU A 415 9.18 31.65 4.25
CA LEU A 415 7.92 32.18 4.79
C LEU A 415 7.83 31.77 6.25
N ASP A 416 7.87 32.74 7.16
CA ASP A 416 8.00 32.52 8.60
C ASP A 416 9.13 31.53 8.93
N ASN A 417 8.79 30.31 9.33
CA ASN A 417 9.71 29.24 9.69
C ASN A 417 9.67 28.07 8.69
N TYR A 418 9.37 28.36 7.42
CA TYR A 418 9.32 27.38 6.35
C TYR A 418 10.23 27.78 5.19
N LEU A 419 11.13 26.87 4.81
CA LEU A 419 11.82 26.92 3.53
C LEU A 419 10.95 26.24 2.49
N VAL A 420 10.52 26.98 1.48
CA VAL A 420 9.68 26.49 0.38
C VAL A 420 10.50 26.48 -0.90
N LEU A 421 10.52 25.34 -1.59
CA LEU A 421 11.23 25.13 -2.85
C LEU A 421 10.25 24.84 -3.98
N ALA A 422 10.54 25.35 -5.19
CA ALA A 422 9.77 25.02 -6.39
C ALA A 422 10.66 25.02 -7.66
N GLY A 423 10.11 24.52 -8.76
CA GLY A 423 10.78 24.47 -10.06
C GLY A 423 10.87 25.83 -10.76
N SER A 424 10.00 26.78 -10.42
CA SER A 424 9.98 28.13 -11.00
C SER A 424 9.62 29.23 -10.00
N VAL A 425 9.91 30.48 -10.36
CA VAL A 425 9.48 31.67 -9.59
C VAL A 425 7.96 31.78 -9.54
N SER A 426 7.28 31.52 -10.65
CA SER A 426 5.80 31.59 -10.73
C SER A 426 5.13 30.58 -9.80
N GLU A 427 5.69 29.38 -9.64
CA GLU A 427 5.20 28.41 -8.66
C GLU A 427 5.37 28.94 -7.21
N LEU A 428 6.49 29.57 -6.89
CA LEU A 428 6.69 30.18 -5.57
C LEU A 428 5.73 31.34 -5.30
N GLU A 429 5.43 32.15 -6.30
CA GLU A 429 4.41 33.21 -6.21
C GLU A 429 3.02 32.62 -5.98
N SER A 430 2.66 31.57 -6.72
CA SER A 430 1.41 30.80 -6.53
C SER A 430 1.30 30.24 -5.10
N TYR A 431 2.38 29.68 -4.56
CA TYR A 431 2.41 29.22 -3.17
C TYR A 431 2.35 30.38 -2.17
N TYR A 432 3.06 31.48 -2.41
CA TYR A 432 3.02 32.68 -1.57
C TYR A 432 1.60 33.24 -1.46
N ASP A 433 0.90 33.36 -2.59
CA ASP A 433 -0.51 33.77 -2.62
C ASP A 433 -1.41 32.80 -1.85
N THR A 434 -1.17 31.50 -2.01
CA THR A 434 -1.87 30.46 -1.24
C THR A 434 -1.63 30.65 0.26
N TYR A 435 -0.40 30.95 0.66
CA TYR A 435 0.02 31.11 2.04
C TYR A 435 -0.61 32.34 2.69
N ILE A 436 -0.48 33.52 2.07
CA ILE A 436 -1.03 34.79 2.57
C ILE A 436 -2.55 34.75 2.63
N ASN A 437 -3.20 34.18 1.60
CA ASN A 437 -4.66 34.06 1.58
C ASN A 437 -5.18 32.84 2.34
N ARG A 438 -4.30 32.06 2.98
CA ARG A 438 -4.63 30.87 3.78
C ARG A 438 -5.49 29.84 3.02
N LYS A 439 -5.23 29.64 1.73
CA LYS A 439 -5.95 28.71 0.84
C LYS A 439 -5.43 27.27 1.01
N PHE A 440 -5.49 26.74 2.22
CA PHE A 440 -4.92 25.44 2.56
C PHE A 440 -5.95 24.30 2.55
N ILE A 441 -5.48 23.08 2.24
CA ILE A 441 -6.33 21.89 2.27
C ILE A 441 -6.81 21.56 3.69
N GLY A 442 -5.95 21.81 4.70
CA GLY A 442 -6.26 21.66 6.12
C GLY A 442 -7.46 22.47 6.61
N LYS A 443 -7.88 23.49 5.85
CA LYS A 443 -9.04 24.33 6.15
C LYS A 443 -10.34 23.87 5.48
N THR A 444 -10.30 22.78 4.72
CA THR A 444 -11.50 22.22 4.08
C THR A 444 -12.16 21.19 5.00
N GLU A 445 -13.48 21.24 5.13
CA GLU A 445 -14.23 20.31 6.01
C GLU A 445 -13.98 18.85 5.63
N GLN A 446 -13.92 18.56 4.33
CA GLN A 446 -13.68 17.21 3.82
C GLN A 446 -12.30 16.70 4.23
N PHE A 447 -11.26 17.54 4.21
CA PHE A 447 -9.94 17.15 4.68
C PHE A 447 -9.94 16.90 6.18
N THR A 448 -10.55 17.78 6.99
CA THR A 448 -10.61 17.58 8.45
C THR A 448 -11.32 16.27 8.80
N ARG A 449 -12.43 15.95 8.12
CA ARG A 449 -13.14 14.66 8.30
C ARG A 449 -12.26 13.46 7.95
N PHE A 450 -11.50 13.56 6.86
CA PHE A 450 -10.58 12.52 6.44
C PHE A 450 -9.40 12.35 7.40
N ASP A 451 -8.80 13.46 7.82
CA ASP A 451 -7.65 13.49 8.73
C ASP A 451 -7.98 12.89 10.10
N ASN A 452 -9.22 13.07 10.57
CA ASN A 452 -9.73 12.42 11.80
C ASN A 452 -9.75 10.88 11.74
N LEU A 453 -9.63 10.27 10.56
CA LEU A 453 -9.50 8.82 10.39
C LEU A 453 -8.04 8.35 10.43
N LEU A 454 -7.08 9.27 10.38
CA LEU A 454 -5.65 8.97 10.29
C LEU A 454 -5.01 8.94 11.67
N ALA A 455 -3.83 8.31 11.76
CA ALA A 455 -3.02 8.42 12.96
C ALA A 455 -2.47 9.85 13.08
N GLU A 456 -2.62 10.44 14.26
CA GLU A 456 -2.10 11.78 14.57
C GLU A 456 -0.56 11.82 14.46
N ARG A 457 0.10 10.75 14.92
CA ARG A 457 1.56 10.61 14.94
C ARG A 457 2.05 9.62 13.88
N SER A 458 3.02 10.05 13.09
CA SER A 458 3.73 9.19 12.13
C SER A 458 5.14 9.70 11.86
N ASN A 459 5.92 8.95 11.10
CA ASN A 459 7.21 9.40 10.59
C ASN A 459 7.19 9.63 9.08
N VAL A 460 6.34 8.88 8.37
CA VAL A 460 6.17 8.99 6.93
C VAL A 460 4.68 8.98 6.65
N ALA A 461 4.20 9.88 5.79
CA ALA A 461 2.80 9.91 5.37
C ALA A 461 2.70 10.25 3.88
N PHE A 462 2.09 9.35 3.12
CA PHE A 462 1.58 9.66 1.79
C PHE A 462 0.11 10.05 1.88
N PHE A 463 -0.29 11.07 1.13
CA PHE A 463 -1.67 11.48 0.97
C PHE A 463 -1.97 11.71 -0.51
N MET A 464 -3.17 11.35 -0.95
CA MET A 464 -3.71 11.63 -2.27
C MET A 464 -5.16 12.11 -2.13
N ASN A 465 -5.49 13.20 -2.80
CA ASN A 465 -6.86 13.65 -3.04
C ASN A 465 -7.28 13.24 -4.45
N PHE A 466 -8.29 12.38 -4.59
CA PHE A 466 -8.64 11.80 -5.89
C PHE A 466 -9.16 12.84 -6.89
N LYS A 467 -9.95 13.82 -6.43
CA LYS A 467 -10.46 14.92 -7.27
C LYS A 467 -9.32 15.77 -7.84
N ASN A 468 -8.37 16.17 -7.00
CA ASN A 468 -7.23 16.98 -7.42
C ASN A 468 -6.18 16.16 -8.21
N THR A 469 -6.13 14.84 -8.03
CA THR A 469 -5.18 13.94 -8.71
C THR A 469 -5.66 13.53 -10.11
N GLN A 470 -6.94 13.74 -10.45
CA GLN A 470 -7.48 13.37 -11.76
C GLN A 470 -6.67 13.91 -12.96
N PRO A 471 -6.25 15.20 -13.02
CA PRO A 471 -5.41 15.68 -14.13
C PRO A 471 -4.04 15.00 -14.19
N VAL A 472 -3.47 14.64 -13.03
CA VAL A 472 -2.20 13.91 -12.95
C VAL A 472 -2.36 12.49 -13.49
N LEU A 473 -3.40 11.77 -13.03
CA LEU A 473 -3.67 10.41 -13.47
C LEU A 473 -4.01 10.35 -14.96
N LYS A 474 -4.74 11.35 -15.49
CA LYS A 474 -5.03 11.45 -16.93
C LYS A 474 -3.77 11.54 -17.78
N ARG A 475 -2.74 12.23 -17.28
CA ARG A 475 -1.46 12.38 -17.97
C ARG A 475 -0.56 11.15 -17.80
N ASP A 476 -0.57 10.55 -16.61
CA ASP A 476 0.47 9.58 -16.22
C ASP A 476 0.02 8.11 -16.32
N LEU A 477 -1.27 7.79 -16.19
CA LEU A 477 -1.78 6.42 -16.33
C LEU A 477 -1.90 6.03 -17.81
N LYS A 478 -1.74 4.73 -18.09
CA LYS A 478 -2.10 4.19 -19.41
C LYS A 478 -3.60 4.30 -19.64
N GLN A 479 -4.00 4.44 -20.89
CA GLN A 479 -5.39 4.75 -21.26
C GLN A 479 -6.42 3.73 -20.74
N SER A 480 -6.10 2.43 -20.71
CA SER A 480 -6.98 1.38 -20.18
C SER A 480 -7.33 1.65 -18.71
N PHE A 481 -6.33 1.88 -17.87
CA PHE A 481 -6.50 2.16 -16.45
C PHE A 481 -7.15 3.52 -16.17
N TYR A 482 -6.84 4.56 -16.97
CA TYR A 482 -7.50 5.85 -16.79
C TYR A 482 -8.99 5.79 -17.16
N SER A 483 -9.37 5.02 -18.18
CA SER A 483 -10.78 4.85 -18.56
C SER A 483 -11.58 4.17 -17.44
N ASP A 484 -10.99 3.16 -16.80
CA ASP A 484 -11.59 2.51 -15.61
C ASP A 484 -11.69 3.45 -14.42
N PHE A 485 -10.71 4.34 -14.23
CA PHE A 485 -10.74 5.38 -13.21
C PHE A 485 -11.86 6.41 -13.44
N GLU A 486 -12.06 6.86 -14.69
CA GLU A 486 -13.01 7.91 -15.08
C GLU A 486 -14.46 7.42 -15.13
N ASN A 487 -14.66 6.11 -15.36
CA ASN A 487 -15.96 5.50 -15.60
C ASN A 487 -17.06 5.94 -14.62
N ALA A 488 -18.20 6.33 -15.19
CA ALA A 488 -19.08 7.31 -14.58
C ALA A 488 -19.83 6.84 -13.33
N HIS A 489 -20.03 5.53 -13.16
CA HIS A 489 -21.00 4.97 -12.22
C HIS A 489 -20.38 4.48 -10.91
N ILE A 490 -19.17 3.90 -10.96
CA ILE A 490 -18.47 3.32 -9.80
C ILE A 490 -16.95 3.34 -10.11
N GLY A 491 -16.15 4.09 -9.36
CA GLY A 491 -14.70 4.19 -9.57
C GLY A 491 -14.00 5.11 -8.56
N TRP A 492 -12.67 5.17 -8.59
CA TRP A 492 -11.86 5.87 -7.56
C TRP A 492 -12.20 7.36 -7.39
N LYS A 493 -12.81 7.99 -8.38
CA LYS A 493 -13.37 9.36 -8.28
C LYS A 493 -14.43 9.54 -7.17
N ASN A 494 -15.07 8.46 -6.73
CA ASN A 494 -16.04 8.49 -5.64
C ASN A 494 -15.37 8.44 -4.26
N TYR A 495 -14.04 8.28 -4.19
CA TYR A 495 -13.27 8.49 -2.97
C TYR A 495 -12.85 9.95 -2.84
N TYR A 496 -12.81 10.46 -1.62
CA TYR A 496 -12.28 11.78 -1.30
C TYR A 496 -10.74 11.75 -1.39
N GLY A 497 -10.14 10.82 -0.65
CA GLY A 497 -8.70 10.67 -0.57
C GLY A 497 -8.25 9.33 -0.04
N ALA A 498 -6.96 9.08 -0.22
CA ALA A 498 -6.23 7.93 0.31
C ALA A 498 -5.01 8.41 1.09
N ALA A 499 -4.68 7.70 2.17
CA ALA A 499 -3.50 7.96 2.97
C ALA A 499 -2.80 6.67 3.35
N TYR A 500 -1.48 6.72 3.42
CA TYR A 500 -0.62 5.62 3.83
C TYR A 500 0.46 6.15 4.76
N GLN A 501 0.42 5.74 6.03
CA GLN A 501 1.30 6.24 7.08
C GLN A 501 2.19 5.12 7.61
N LEU A 502 3.46 5.44 7.87
CA LEU A 502 4.38 4.60 8.62
C LEU A 502 4.79 5.33 9.90
N ALA A 503 4.61 4.66 11.02
CA ALA A 503 5.12 5.05 12.33
C ALA A 503 6.21 4.05 12.72
N ALA A 504 7.39 4.51 13.12
CA ALA A 504 8.45 3.63 13.57
C ALA A 504 8.01 2.78 14.77
N SER A 505 8.31 1.49 14.73
CA SER A 505 8.03 0.53 15.81
C SER A 505 9.05 -0.60 15.76
N ASP A 506 9.81 -0.83 16.83
CA ASP A 506 10.81 -1.93 16.93
C ASP A 506 11.72 -2.09 15.70
N LYS A 507 12.31 -0.97 15.26
CA LYS A 507 13.15 -0.88 14.05
C LYS A 507 12.44 -1.34 12.76
N ASN A 508 11.12 -1.41 12.76
CA ASN A 508 10.20 -1.67 11.66
C ASN A 508 9.18 -0.52 11.59
N PHE A 509 8.01 -0.76 11.01
CA PHE A 509 6.92 0.21 10.99
C PHE A 509 5.60 -0.38 11.45
N TYR A 510 4.84 0.39 12.21
CA TYR A 510 3.38 0.27 12.27
C TYR A 510 2.79 1.08 11.10
N THR A 511 1.91 0.44 10.34
CA THR A 511 1.33 0.97 9.11
C THR A 511 -0.14 1.28 9.32
N ASN A 512 -0.58 2.43 8.84
CA ASN A 512 -2.00 2.77 8.69
C ASN A 512 -2.29 3.09 7.23
N PHE A 513 -3.33 2.49 6.68
CA PHE A 513 -3.88 2.80 5.37
C PHE A 513 -5.34 3.20 5.53
N CYS A 514 -5.75 4.27 4.88
CA CYS A 514 -7.12 4.76 4.89
C CYS A 514 -7.52 5.22 3.49
N MET A 515 -8.74 4.88 3.07
CA MET A 515 -9.36 5.43 1.87
C MET A 515 -10.84 5.70 2.16
N GLN A 516 -11.26 6.96 2.05
CA GLN A 516 -12.61 7.40 2.49
C GLN A 516 -13.47 7.84 1.31
N LEU A 517 -14.72 7.37 1.27
CA LEU A 517 -15.69 7.79 0.25
C LEU A 517 -15.94 9.30 0.33
N SER A 518 -16.14 9.92 -0.83
CA SER A 518 -16.63 11.29 -0.92
C SER A 518 -18.03 11.36 -0.34
N VAL A 519 -18.29 12.40 0.46
CA VAL A 519 -19.66 12.71 0.89
C VAL A 519 -20.42 13.18 -0.36
N PRO A 520 -21.59 12.60 -0.67
CA PRO A 520 -22.43 13.09 -1.77
C PRO A 520 -22.72 14.58 -1.55
N ASP A 521 -22.53 15.38 -2.60
CA ASP A 521 -22.87 16.79 -2.55
C ASP A 521 -24.40 16.93 -2.47
N THR A 522 -24.92 17.09 -1.25
CA THR A 522 -26.36 17.21 -1.01
C THR A 522 -26.94 18.51 -1.58
N SER A 523 -26.10 19.43 -2.05
CA SER A 523 -26.53 20.63 -2.75
C SER A 523 -26.94 20.38 -4.22
N ALA A 524 -26.62 19.22 -4.78
CA ALA A 524 -26.99 18.84 -6.15
C ALA A 524 -28.32 18.05 -6.27
N ILE A 525 -28.99 17.74 -5.15
CA ILE A 525 -30.32 17.09 -5.15
C ILE A 525 -31.40 18.11 -4.76
N LYS A 526 -31.49 19.16 -5.57
CA LYS A 526 -32.73 19.90 -5.80
C LYS A 526 -32.75 20.26 -7.28
N ASN A 527 -33.34 19.37 -8.07
CA ASN A 527 -34.22 19.66 -9.19
C ASN A 527 -34.85 18.36 -9.69
#